data_AF-A0A1G4S230-F1
#
_entry.id   AF-A0A1G4S230-F1
#
_cell.length_a   1.000
_cell.length_b   1.000
_cell.length_c   1.000
_cell.angle_alpha   90.00
_cell.angle_beta   90.00
_cell.angle_gamma   90.00
#
_symmetry.space_group_name_H-M   'P 1'
#
loop_
_entity.id
_entity.type
_entity.pdbx_description
1 polymer ?
#
loop_
_entity_poly.entity_id
_entity_poly.type
_entity_poly.pdbx_seq_one_letter_code
_entity_poly.pdbx_strand_id
1 'polypeptide(L)'
;MDSVVIFTNFRPIYIFFIIIQAISLINIISQIKHHKPINGYAIFSISFICSAVSAFLTYQIGILSDELAIGGDPVSFDMFIVVVIMSVVNFLVVLRNTKKE
;
A
#
# COMPACT_ATOMS: atom_id res chain seq x y z
N MET A 1 -24.69 -12.24 9.91
CA MET A 1 -23.93 -11.14 10.54
C MET A 1 -22.43 -11.41 10.57
N ASP A 2 -21.99 -12.65 10.34
CA ASP A 2 -20.58 -13.04 10.45
C ASP A 2 -19.71 -12.59 9.26
N SER A 3 -20.26 -12.53 8.05
CA SER A 3 -19.53 -12.14 6.84
C SER A 3 -18.97 -10.71 6.88
N VAL A 4 -19.73 -9.76 7.46
CA VAL A 4 -19.30 -8.36 7.61
C VAL A 4 -18.12 -8.25 8.59
N VAL A 5 -18.09 -9.11 9.61
CA VAL A 5 -16.99 -9.17 10.59
C VAL A 5 -15.72 -9.73 9.93
N ILE A 6 -15.86 -10.75 9.07
CA ILE A 6 -14.72 -11.36 8.38
C ILE A 6 -13.99 -10.35 7.51
N PHE A 7 -14.70 -9.54 6.70
CA PHE A 7 -14.06 -8.51 5.88
C PHE A 7 -13.42 -7.38 6.70
N THR A 8 -14.05 -7.03 7.82
CA THR A 8 -13.54 -5.98 8.71
C THR A 8 -12.17 -6.36 9.30
N ASN A 9 -11.88 -7.64 9.49
CA ASN A 9 -10.59 -8.12 9.98
C ASN A 9 -9.42 -7.90 9.01
N PHE A 10 -9.67 -7.73 7.70
CA PHE A 10 -8.62 -7.45 6.72
C PHE A 10 -8.25 -5.96 6.67
N ARG A 11 -9.17 -5.06 7.05
CA ARG A 11 -8.97 -3.60 6.98
C ARG A 11 -7.72 -3.10 7.74
N PRO A 12 -7.39 -3.58 8.96
CA PRO A 12 -6.17 -3.18 9.65
C PRO A 12 -4.89 -3.42 8.85
N ILE A 13 -4.85 -4.46 8.00
CA ILE A 13 -3.67 -4.79 7.19
C ILE A 13 -3.46 -3.72 6.10
N TYR A 14 -4.53 -3.28 5.44
CA TYR A 14 -4.45 -2.19 4.49
C TYR A 14 -4.04 -0.87 5.15
N ILE A 15 -4.65 -0.55 6.31
CA ILE A 15 -4.30 0.65 7.09
C ILE A 15 -2.81 0.63 7.46
N PHE A 16 -2.29 -0.53 7.86
CA PHE A 16 -0.88 -0.69 8.18
C PHE A 16 0.03 -0.40 6.97
N PHE A 17 -0.31 -0.90 5.79
CA PHE A 17 0.43 -0.58 4.56
C PHE A 17 0.35 0.90 4.18
N ILE A 18 -0.80 1.54 4.34
CA ILE A 18 -0.95 2.98 4.12
C ILE A 18 -0.03 3.77 5.07
N ILE A 19 0.02 3.41 6.34
CA ILE A 19 0.89 4.06 7.33
C ILE A 19 2.37 3.88 6.97
N ILE A 20 2.80 2.65 6.63
CA ILE A 20 4.19 2.39 6.22
C ILE A 20 4.56 3.23 5.00
N GLN A 21 3.68 3.28 4.00
CA GLN A 21 3.93 4.06 2.79
C GLN A 21 3.95 5.57 3.05
N ALA A 22 3.09 6.07 3.93
CA ALA A 22 3.10 7.47 4.34
C ALA A 22 4.40 7.83 5.09
N ILE A 23 4.85 6.99 6.01
CA ILE A 23 6.14 7.16 6.72
C ILE A 23 7.31 7.14 5.73
N SER A 24 7.26 6.23 4.75
CA SER A 24 8.26 6.16 3.67
C SER A 24 8.35 7.49 2.89
N LEU A 25 7.21 8.04 2.47
CA LEU A 25 7.14 9.33 1.78
C LEU A 25 7.71 10.47 2.63
N ILE A 26 7.32 10.55 3.90
CA ILE A 26 7.81 11.58 4.83
C ILE A 26 9.32 11.49 4.98
N ASN A 27 9.86 10.27 5.12
CA ASN A 27 11.30 10.04 5.22
C ASN A 27 12.04 10.51 3.96
N ILE A 28 11.52 10.24 2.77
CA ILE A 28 12.11 10.71 1.51
C ILE A 28 12.15 12.24 1.47
N ILE A 29 11.01 12.89 1.72
CA ILE A 29 10.87 14.35 1.67
C ILE A 29 11.82 15.02 2.69
N SER A 30 11.89 14.47 3.90
CA SER A 30 12.81 14.96 4.95
C SER A 30 14.27 14.82 4.54
N GLN A 31 14.67 13.67 4.00
CA GLN A 31 16.06 13.44 3.61
C GLN A 31 16.49 14.27 2.40
N ILE A 32 15.58 14.55 1.45
CA ILE A 32 15.82 15.51 0.36
C ILE A 32 16.18 16.89 0.92
N LYS A 33 15.47 17.35 1.94
CA LYS A 33 15.73 18.65 2.58
C LYS A 33 17.10 18.70 3.28
N HIS A 34 17.57 17.58 3.79
CA HIS A 34 18.82 17.48 4.53
C HIS A 34 20.02 17.00 3.70
N HIS A 35 19.88 16.88 2.37
CA HIS A 35 20.93 16.40 1.45
C HIS A 35 21.59 15.08 1.90
N LYS A 36 20.82 14.19 2.53
CA LYS A 36 21.32 12.88 2.97
C LYS A 36 21.11 11.85 1.84
N PRO A 37 22.05 10.92 1.64
CA PRO A 37 21.89 9.85 0.66
C PRO A 37 20.72 8.96 1.06
N ILE A 38 19.74 8.82 0.17
CA ILE A 38 18.55 7.99 0.38
C ILE A 38 18.79 6.63 -0.26
N ASN A 39 18.53 5.55 0.48
CA ASN A 39 18.53 4.21 -0.11
C ASN A 39 17.24 3.98 -0.92
N GLY A 40 17.22 4.48 -2.16
CA GLY A 40 16.07 4.40 -3.06
C GLY A 40 15.61 2.97 -3.34
N TYR A 41 16.55 2.01 -3.35
CA TYR A 41 16.23 0.58 -3.51
C TYR A 41 15.38 0.03 -2.36
N ALA A 42 15.63 0.45 -1.12
CA ALA A 42 14.85 -0.01 0.03
C ALA A 42 13.42 0.53 0.00
N ILE A 43 13.24 1.80 -0.40
CA ILE A 43 11.90 2.39 -0.53
C ILE A 43 11.13 1.74 -1.67
N PHE A 44 11.82 1.47 -2.79
CA PHE A 44 11.24 0.78 -3.93
C PHE A 44 10.76 -0.63 -3.54
N SER A 45 11.60 -1.40 -2.85
CA SER A 45 11.24 -2.76 -2.42
C SER A 45 10.06 -2.76 -1.43
N ILE A 46 10.04 -1.84 -0.46
CA ILE A 46 8.92 -1.69 0.48
C ILE A 46 7.62 -1.37 -0.27
N SER A 47 7.66 -0.40 -1.19
CA SER A 47 6.47 0.03 -1.94
C SER A 47 5.95 -1.07 -2.87
N PHE A 48 6.87 -1.84 -3.47
CA PHE A 48 6.53 -3.00 -4.30
C PHE A 48 5.88 -4.12 -3.46
N ILE A 49 6.47 -4.47 -2.32
CA ILE A 49 5.93 -5.50 -1.42
C ILE A 49 4.55 -5.08 -0.90
N CYS A 50 4.38 -3.84 -0.44
CA CYS A 50 3.07 -3.36 0.02
C CYS A 50 2.00 -3.45 -1.07
N SER A 51 2.34 -3.13 -2.32
CA SER A 51 1.41 -3.20 -3.46
C SER A 51 1.09 -4.66 -3.84
N ALA A 52 2.10 -5.53 -3.89
CA ALA A 52 1.90 -6.94 -4.22
C ALA A 52 1.06 -7.66 -3.17
N VAL A 53 1.35 -7.42 -1.88
CA VAL A 53 0.62 -8.05 -0.77
C VAL A 53 -0.81 -7.49 -0.67
N SER A 54 -1.02 -6.19 -0.91
CA SER A 54 -2.38 -5.63 -0.91
C SER A 54 -3.23 -6.19 -2.07
N ALA A 55 -2.64 -6.37 -3.25
CA ALA A 55 -3.31 -7.03 -4.39
C ALA A 55 -3.69 -8.47 -4.07
N PHE A 56 -2.78 -9.23 -3.45
CA PHE A 56 -3.07 -10.60 -3.00
C PHE A 56 -4.21 -10.64 -1.97
N LEU A 57 -4.22 -9.71 -1.01
CA LEU A 57 -5.32 -9.59 -0.05
C LEU A 57 -6.66 -9.29 -0.74
N THR A 58 -6.69 -8.40 -1.73
CA THR A 58 -7.92 -8.07 -2.47
C THR A 58 -8.40 -9.28 -3.28
N TYR A 59 -7.48 -10.03 -3.86
CA TYR A 59 -7.80 -11.28 -4.55
C TYR A 59 -8.43 -12.32 -3.60
N GLN A 60 -7.89 -12.47 -2.39
CA GLN A 60 -8.47 -13.36 -1.37
C GLN A 60 -9.86 -12.92 -0.94
N ILE A 61 -10.09 -11.60 -0.78
CA ILE A 61 -11.42 -11.06 -0.50
C ILE A 61 -12.41 -11.40 -1.63
N GLY A 62 -11.96 -11.37 -2.90
CA GLY A 62 -12.76 -11.78 -4.06
C GLY A 62 -13.19 -13.25 -4.00
N ILE A 63 -12.23 -14.17 -3.77
CA ILE A 63 -12.53 -15.61 -3.60
C ILE A 63 -13.53 -15.82 -2.47
N LEU A 64 -13.28 -15.18 -1.32
CA LEU A 64 -14.13 -15.32 -0.14
C LEU A 64 -15.55 -14.79 -0.41
N SER A 65 -15.67 -13.71 -1.19
CA SER A 65 -16.94 -13.14 -1.61
C SER A 65 -17.75 -14.14 -2.44
N ASP A 66 -17.10 -14.81 -3.38
CA ASP A 66 -17.73 -15.83 -4.24
C ASP A 66 -18.16 -17.05 -3.41
N GLU A 67 -17.30 -17.53 -2.50
CA GLU A 67 -17.60 -18.69 -1.63
C GLU A 67 -18.78 -18.44 -0.69
N LEU A 68 -18.86 -17.24 -0.13
CA LEU A 68 -19.94 -16.87 0.79
C LEU A 68 -21.22 -16.40 0.05
N ALA A 69 -21.22 -16.38 -1.29
CA ALA A 69 -22.30 -15.86 -2.13
C ALA A 69 -22.77 -14.46 -1.71
N ILE A 70 -21.82 -13.63 -1.26
CA ILE A 70 -22.04 -12.24 -0.86
C ILE A 70 -21.35 -11.31 -1.85
N GLY A 71 -21.83 -10.08 -1.95
CA GLY A 71 -21.11 -9.03 -2.68
C GLY A 71 -19.79 -8.70 -1.99
N GLY A 72 -18.80 -8.25 -2.75
CA GLY A 72 -17.47 -7.89 -2.24
C GLY A 72 -17.49 -6.72 -1.25
N ASP A 73 -16.35 -6.46 -0.58
CA ASP A 73 -16.21 -5.35 0.37
C ASP A 73 -15.67 -4.08 -0.34
N PRO A 74 -16.53 -3.08 -0.62
CA PRO A 74 -16.10 -1.86 -1.33
C PRO A 74 -15.07 -1.07 -0.51
N VAL A 75 -15.17 -1.11 0.82
CA VAL A 75 -14.24 -0.38 1.70
C VAL A 75 -12.82 -0.92 1.58
N SER A 76 -12.63 -2.25 1.62
CA SER A 76 -11.30 -2.85 1.44
C SER A 76 -10.77 -2.62 0.02
N PHE A 77 -11.64 -2.59 -0.98
CA PHE A 77 -11.25 -2.26 -2.36
C PHE A 77 -10.75 -0.82 -2.48
N ASP A 78 -11.44 0.16 -1.89
CA ASP A 78 -10.99 1.55 -1.85
C ASP A 78 -9.63 1.69 -1.15
N MET A 79 -9.44 0.98 -0.04
CA MET A 79 -8.15 0.96 0.67
C MET A 79 -7.02 0.37 -0.19
N PHE A 80 -7.30 -0.69 -0.96
CA PHE A 80 -6.34 -1.22 -1.93
C PHE A 80 -5.93 -0.19 -2.97
N ILE A 81 -6.89 0.54 -3.55
CA ILE A 81 -6.61 1.62 -4.51
C ILE A 81 -5.71 2.69 -3.88
N VAL A 82 -5.97 3.09 -2.63
CA VAL A 82 -5.10 4.04 -1.91
C VAL A 82 -3.68 3.51 -1.76
N VAL A 83 -3.48 2.23 -1.42
CA VAL A 83 -2.15 1.61 -1.31
C VAL A 83 -1.42 1.63 -2.66
N VAL A 84 -2.11 1.33 -3.75
CA VAL A 84 -1.54 1.35 -5.11
C VAL A 84 -1.13 2.77 -5.50
N ILE A 85 -2.01 3.76 -5.28
CA ILE A 85 -1.71 5.17 -5.57
C ILE A 85 -0.49 5.62 -4.77
N MET A 86 -0.43 5.35 -3.46
CA MET A 86 0.74 5.69 -2.66
C MET A 86 2.01 5.00 -3.17
N SER A 87 1.92 3.75 -3.65
CA SER A 87 3.08 2.99 -4.13
C SER A 87 3.65 3.63 -5.39
N VAL A 88 2.77 4.04 -6.30
CA VAL A 88 3.13 4.81 -7.50
C VAL A 88 3.76 6.16 -7.12
N VAL A 89 3.19 6.88 -6.16
CA VAL A 89 3.76 8.15 -5.67
C VAL A 89 5.16 7.93 -5.09
N ASN A 90 5.34 6.92 -4.23
CA ASN A 90 6.65 6.55 -3.69
C ASN A 90 7.67 6.27 -4.82
N PHE A 91 7.28 5.50 -5.83
CA PHE A 91 8.13 5.21 -6.98
C PHE A 91 8.52 6.47 -7.75
N LEU A 92 7.56 7.35 -8.05
CA LEU A 92 7.81 8.60 -8.78
C LEU A 92 8.76 9.53 -8.01
N VAL A 93 8.63 9.61 -6.69
CA VAL A 93 9.52 10.45 -5.86
C VAL A 93 10.95 9.88 -5.86
N VAL A 94 11.11 8.57 -5.70
CA VAL A 94 12.44 7.93 -5.77
C VAL A 94 13.09 8.15 -7.14
N LEU A 95 12.34 7.92 -8.23
CA LEU A 95 12.84 8.10 -9.60
C LEU A 95 13.29 9.55 -9.87
N ARG A 96 12.56 10.54 -9.34
CA ARG A 96 12.95 11.96 -9.45
C ARG A 96 14.22 12.28 -8.68
N ASN A 97 14.46 11.60 -7.56
CA ASN A 97 15.68 11.78 -6.77
C ASN A 97 16.91 11.18 -7.44
N THR A 98 16.80 9.97 -8.00
CA THR A 98 17.93 9.33 -8.70
C THR A 98 18.38 10.11 -9.93
N LYS A 99 17.52 10.92 -10.55
CA LYS A 99 17.89 11.82 -11.65
C LYS A 99 18.62 13.11 -11.21
N LYS A 100 18.61 13.44 -9.93
CA LYS A 100 19.25 14.65 -9.39
C LYS A 100 20.68 14.41 -8.89
N GLU A 101 21.03 13.16 -8.61
CA GLU A 101 22.42 12.72 -8.42
C GLU A 101 23.12 12.57 -9.77
#